data_AF-A0A395IUT3-F1
#
_entry.id   AF-A0A395IUT3-F1
#
_cell.length_a   1.000
_cell.length_b   1.000
_cell.length_c   1.000
_cell.angle_alpha   90.00
_cell.angle_beta   90.00
_cell.angle_gamma   90.00
#
_symmetry.space_group_name_H-M   'P 1'
#
loop_
_entity.id
_entity.type
_entity.pdbx_description
1 polymer ?
#
loop_
_entity_poly.entity_id
_entity_poly.type
_entity_poly.pdbx_seq_one_letter_code
_entity_poly.pdbx_strand_id
1 'polypeptide(L)'
;MSSHCHDEHDHGHGGHSHEGHDHSDDITPALQYSLYQHINFDDITTLNEANSGSGKAIVKKTWAERMNEQPELESDADEQLLMHIPFTGQVKLHSILLRTSNSESAPKTLKYSSTVMILISVSRPICSPRRNSS
;
A
#
# COMPACT_ATOMS: atom_id res chain seq x y z
N MET A 1 -35.14 52.56 17.60
CA MET A 1 -36.27 52.36 16.67
C MET A 1 -35.82 52.83 15.31
N SER A 2 -35.71 51.88 14.39
CA SER A 2 -35.12 52.01 13.06
C SER A 2 -35.99 52.86 12.13
N SER A 3 -35.36 53.67 11.26
CA SER A 3 -36.00 54.23 10.08
C SER A 3 -35.00 54.20 8.92
N HIS A 4 -35.47 53.66 7.81
CA HIS A 4 -34.80 53.14 6.62
C HIS A 4 -34.95 54.15 5.46
N CYS A 5 -33.90 54.36 4.66
CA CYS A 5 -34.02 54.92 3.31
C CYS A 5 -33.02 54.22 2.37
N HIS A 6 -33.54 53.67 1.27
CA HIS A 6 -32.85 53.04 0.13
C HIS A 6 -31.91 54.01 -0.60
N ASP A 7 -30.82 53.48 -1.15
CA ASP A 7 -30.31 53.90 -2.45
C ASP A 7 -29.70 52.68 -3.17
N GLU A 8 -29.90 52.64 -4.48
CA GLU A 8 -30.03 51.44 -5.30
C GLU A 8 -28.71 51.08 -6.01
N HIS A 9 -28.40 49.79 -6.15
CA HIS A 9 -27.37 49.32 -7.09
C HIS A 9 -27.90 48.16 -7.94
N ASP A 10 -28.35 48.51 -9.15
CA ASP A 10 -28.60 47.60 -10.26
C ASP A 10 -27.27 47.27 -10.96
N HIS A 11 -26.87 46.00 -10.94
CA HIS A 11 -25.96 45.43 -11.93
C HIS A 11 -26.42 44.00 -12.24
N GLY A 12 -27.22 43.90 -13.30
CA GLY A 12 -27.58 42.65 -13.93
C GLY A 12 -26.42 41.97 -14.66
N HIS A 13 -26.66 40.68 -14.90
CA HIS A 13 -25.98 39.74 -15.80
C HIS A 13 -24.64 39.14 -15.37
N GLY A 14 -24.64 37.80 -15.29
CA GLY A 14 -23.46 37.05 -15.70
C GLY A 14 -23.34 35.66 -15.12
N GLY A 15 -24.15 34.72 -15.62
CA GLY A 15 -23.75 33.33 -15.86
C GLY A 15 -23.01 32.58 -14.74
N HIS A 16 -23.73 31.63 -14.14
CA HIS A 16 -23.13 30.39 -13.68
C HIS A 16 -22.11 29.86 -14.70
N SER A 17 -20.83 29.93 -14.38
CA SER A 17 -19.86 28.99 -14.86
C SER A 17 -19.22 28.39 -13.63
N HIS A 18 -19.66 27.18 -13.29
CA HIS A 18 -18.90 26.27 -12.46
C HIS A 18 -17.61 26.01 -13.24
N GLU A 19 -16.64 26.90 -13.05
CA GLU A 19 -15.30 26.74 -13.59
C GLU A 19 -14.78 25.40 -13.07
N GLY A 20 -14.53 24.50 -14.01
CA GLY A 20 -14.30 23.10 -13.75
C GLY A 20 -13.23 22.93 -12.68
N HIS A 21 -13.66 22.48 -11.50
CA HIS A 21 -12.82 21.66 -10.66
C HIS A 21 -12.60 20.34 -11.42
N ASP A 22 -11.71 20.40 -12.41
CA ASP A 22 -11.11 19.24 -13.02
C ASP A 22 -10.19 18.61 -11.99
N HIS A 23 -10.78 17.76 -11.14
CA HIS A 23 -10.07 16.87 -10.23
C HIS A 23 -9.35 15.74 -10.99
N SER A 24 -8.78 16.03 -12.17
CA SER A 24 -7.89 15.10 -12.88
C SER A 24 -6.57 14.90 -12.12
N ASP A 25 -6.29 15.73 -11.11
CA ASP A 25 -5.16 15.57 -10.18
C ASP A 25 -5.48 14.75 -8.91
N ASP A 26 -6.70 14.25 -8.72
CA ASP A 26 -7.06 13.52 -7.49
C ASP A 26 -6.56 12.06 -7.46
N ILE A 27 -6.15 11.51 -8.61
CA ILE A 27 -5.63 10.13 -8.70
C ILE A 27 -4.09 10.08 -8.53
N THR A 28 -3.40 11.20 -8.66
CA THR A 28 -1.94 11.26 -8.87
C THR A 28 -1.03 11.19 -7.63
N PRO A 29 -1.43 11.54 -6.37
CA PRO A 29 -0.44 11.70 -5.31
C PRO A 29 0.19 10.37 -4.85
N ALA A 30 -0.58 9.27 -4.80
CA ALA A 30 -0.06 7.99 -4.28
C ALA A 30 1.03 7.36 -5.17
N LEU A 31 0.95 7.56 -6.49
CA LEU A 31 1.97 7.07 -7.43
C LEU A 31 3.22 7.94 -7.41
N GLN A 32 3.08 9.25 -7.20
CA GLN A 32 4.20 10.19 -7.14
C GLN A 32 5.12 9.96 -5.94
N TYR A 33 4.58 9.49 -4.80
CA TYR A 33 5.36 9.18 -3.60
C TYR A 33 5.71 7.69 -3.46
N SER A 34 5.50 6.89 -4.51
CA SER A 34 5.82 5.47 -4.46
C SER A 34 7.32 5.23 -4.40
N LEU A 35 7.77 4.51 -3.36
CA LEU A 35 9.17 4.10 -3.23
C LEU A 35 9.55 2.95 -4.17
N TYR A 36 8.60 2.44 -4.96
CA TYR A 36 8.77 1.26 -5.82
C TYR A 36 10.01 1.32 -6.71
N GLN A 37 10.28 2.48 -7.35
CA GLN A 37 11.44 2.66 -8.23
C GLN A 37 12.79 2.71 -7.46
N HIS A 38 12.73 2.98 -6.15
CA HIS A 38 13.90 3.07 -5.29
C HIS A 38 14.18 1.74 -4.57
N ILE A 39 13.38 0.70 -4.81
CA ILE A 39 13.60 -0.63 -4.23
C ILE A 39 14.61 -1.38 -5.10
N ASN A 40 15.64 -1.93 -4.47
CA ASN A 40 16.51 -2.89 -5.11
C ASN A 40 15.86 -4.27 -5.02
N PHE A 41 15.10 -4.64 -6.06
CA PHE A 41 14.36 -5.89 -6.07
C PHE A 41 15.27 -7.13 -6.07
N ASP A 42 16.52 -7.01 -6.51
CA ASP A 42 17.39 -8.17 -6.65
C ASP A 42 17.93 -8.68 -5.33
N ASP A 43 18.18 -7.76 -4.40
CA ASP A 43 18.69 -8.04 -3.05
C ASP A 43 17.58 -8.21 -2.01
N ILE A 44 16.30 -8.28 -2.42
CA ILE A 44 15.20 -8.60 -1.50
C ILE A 44 15.39 -10.02 -0.97
N THR A 45 15.41 -10.15 0.35
CA THR A 45 15.43 -11.45 1.03
C THR A 45 14.18 -11.60 1.87
N THR A 46 13.61 -12.81 1.85
CA THR A 46 12.44 -13.16 2.67
C THR A 46 12.76 -14.46 3.40
N LEU A 47 12.49 -14.48 4.71
CA LEU A 47 12.69 -15.63 5.58
C LEU A 47 11.32 -16.15 6.05
N ASN A 48 11.27 -17.45 6.30
CA ASN A 48 10.08 -18.20 6.70
C ASN A 48 8.94 -18.24 5.66
N GLU A 49 9.23 -17.94 4.39
CA GLU A 49 8.28 -18.11 3.28
C GLU A 49 8.15 -19.58 2.86
N ALA A 50 6.93 -20.01 2.51
CA ALA A 50 6.64 -21.36 2.01
C ALA A 50 7.22 -21.64 0.63
N ASN A 51 7.13 -20.65 -0.26
CA ASN A 51 7.73 -20.73 -1.58
C ASN A 51 8.87 -19.72 -1.67
N SER A 52 10.07 -20.20 -1.98
CA SER A 52 11.24 -19.33 -2.13
C SER A 52 10.99 -18.27 -3.20
N GLY A 53 11.21 -17.00 -2.85
CA GLY A 53 11.01 -15.86 -3.75
C GLY A 53 9.59 -15.33 -3.80
N SER A 54 8.63 -15.89 -3.05
CA SER A 54 7.27 -15.34 -2.95
C SER A 54 7.28 -13.90 -2.43
N GLY A 55 8.08 -13.61 -1.41
CA GLY A 55 8.17 -12.25 -0.86
C GLY A 55 8.71 -11.23 -1.87
N LYS A 56 9.76 -11.60 -2.61
CA LYS A 56 10.28 -10.79 -3.73
C LYS A 56 9.23 -10.59 -4.82
N ALA A 57 8.46 -11.62 -5.15
CA ALA A 57 7.41 -11.55 -6.16
C ALA A 57 6.22 -10.65 -5.72
N ILE A 58 5.87 -10.66 -4.42
CA ILE A 58 4.89 -9.73 -3.85
C ILE A 58 5.35 -8.27 -3.95
N VAL A 59 6.59 -7.99 -3.56
CA VAL A 59 7.13 -6.62 -3.59
C VAL A 59 7.23 -6.08 -5.02
N LYS A 60 7.47 -6.97 -6.00
CA LYS A 60 7.46 -6.66 -7.44
C LYS A 60 6.06 -6.42 -8.03
N LYS A 61 4.98 -6.56 -7.26
CA LYS A 61 3.64 -6.23 -7.78
C LYS A 61 3.56 -4.74 -8.05
N THR A 62 3.18 -4.38 -9.27
CA THR A 62 2.92 -2.99 -9.62
C THR A 62 1.62 -2.50 -8.99
N TRP A 63 1.42 -1.18 -8.98
CA TRP A 63 0.16 -0.59 -8.54
C TRP A 63 -1.06 -1.12 -9.31
N ALA A 64 -0.90 -1.43 -10.60
CA ALA A 64 -1.96 -2.02 -11.41
C ALA A 64 -2.33 -3.44 -10.95
N GLU A 65 -1.34 -4.20 -10.50
CA GLU A 65 -1.49 -5.60 -10.06
C GLU A 65 -1.79 -5.73 -8.57
N ARG A 66 -1.97 -4.62 -7.85
CA ARG A 66 -2.20 -4.64 -6.39
C ARG A 66 -3.45 -5.44 -5.97
N MET A 67 -4.43 -5.56 -6.88
CA MET A 67 -5.65 -6.34 -6.66
C MET A 67 -5.48 -7.82 -7.00
N ASN A 68 -4.40 -8.20 -7.70
CA ASN A 68 -4.15 -9.59 -8.06
C ASN A 68 -3.80 -10.39 -6.80
N GLU A 69 -4.54 -11.47 -6.57
CA GLU A 69 -4.30 -12.40 -5.47
C GLU A 69 -2.93 -13.08 -5.63
N GLN A 70 -2.55 -13.42 -6.86
CA GLN A 70 -1.27 -14.07 -7.16
C GLN A 70 -0.18 -13.06 -7.56
N PRO A 71 1.10 -13.31 -7.20
CA PRO A 71 1.57 -14.35 -6.26
C PRO A 71 1.07 -14.09 -4.83
N GLU A 72 1.00 -15.13 -4.00
CA GLU A 72 0.71 -15.05 -2.56
C GLU A 72 1.97 -15.38 -1.73
N LEU A 73 2.10 -14.75 -0.57
CA LEU A 73 3.15 -15.02 0.41
C LEU A 73 2.53 -15.70 1.63
N GLU A 74 2.94 -16.95 1.85
CA GLU A 74 2.52 -17.78 2.98
C GLU A 74 3.74 -18.14 3.82
N SER A 75 3.54 -18.39 5.11
CA SER A 75 4.59 -18.91 6.00
C SER A 75 4.57 -20.44 6.08
N ASP A 76 5.74 -21.08 5.99
CA ASP A 76 5.87 -22.56 6.03
C ASP A 76 6.04 -23.12 7.45
N ALA A 77 6.70 -22.33 8.30
CA ALA A 77 7.27 -22.82 9.55
C ALA A 77 6.67 -22.13 10.77
N ASP A 78 6.64 -20.80 10.76
CA ASP A 78 6.30 -19.99 11.92
C ASP A 78 5.18 -18.99 11.62
N GLU A 79 4.65 -18.40 12.69
CA GLU A 79 3.69 -17.29 12.65
C GLU A 79 4.33 -15.93 12.30
N GLN A 80 5.59 -15.93 11.84
CA GLN A 80 6.36 -14.73 11.57
C GLN A 80 7.07 -14.84 10.23
N LEU A 81 6.81 -13.88 9.34
CA LEU A 81 7.52 -13.66 8.10
C LEU A 81 8.48 -12.48 8.28
N LEU A 82 9.71 -12.64 7.83
CA LEU A 82 10.71 -11.57 7.87
C LEU A 82 11.12 -11.21 6.45
N MET A 83 10.87 -9.97 6.06
CA MET A 83 11.20 -9.47 4.73
C MET A 83 12.19 -8.32 4.84
N HIS A 84 13.30 -8.40 4.13
CA HIS A 84 14.28 -7.34 4.03
C HIS A 84 14.22 -6.73 2.63
N ILE A 85 13.91 -5.43 2.58
CA ILE A 85 13.75 -4.68 1.33
C ILE A 85 14.83 -3.59 1.28
N PRO A 86 15.92 -3.83 0.54
CA PRO A 86 16.95 -2.81 0.37
C PRO A 86 16.47 -1.71 -0.58
N PHE A 87 16.80 -0.46 -0.24
CA PHE A 87 16.60 0.69 -1.12
C PHE A 87 17.91 1.08 -1.80
N THR A 88 17.82 1.61 -3.02
CA THR A 88 18.96 2.09 -3.81
C THR A 88 19.52 3.43 -3.32
N GLY A 89 18.88 4.05 -2.33
CA GLY A 89 19.32 5.31 -1.73
C GLY A 89 18.59 5.63 -0.43
N GLN A 90 18.84 6.82 0.11
CA GLN A 90 18.17 7.28 1.33
C GLN A 90 16.72 7.66 1.01
N VAL A 91 15.77 6.93 1.61
CA VAL A 91 14.34 7.17 1.46
C VAL A 91 13.71 7.51 2.80
N LYS A 92 12.64 8.32 2.78
CA LYS A 92 11.77 8.52 3.95
C LYS A 92 10.52 7.67 3.76
N LEU A 93 10.30 6.73 4.66
CA LEU A 93 9.13 5.88 4.65
C LEU A 93 7.97 6.62 5.33
N HIS A 94 6.97 7.01 4.54
CA HIS A 94 5.79 7.73 5.02
C HIS A 94 4.65 6.77 5.38
N SER A 95 4.39 5.80 4.52
CA SER A 95 3.31 4.83 4.67
C SER A 95 3.71 3.47 4.10
N ILE A 96 3.08 2.41 4.61
CA ILE A 96 3.19 1.04 4.10
C ILE A 96 1.79 0.59 3.74
N LEU A 97 1.63 0.10 2.52
CA LEU A 97 0.39 -0.55 2.09
C LEU A 97 0.55 -2.06 2.21
N LEU A 98 -0.29 -2.69 3.02
CA LEU A 98 -0.32 -4.13 3.18
C LEU A 98 -1.69 -4.65 2.72
N ARG A 99 -1.70 -5.52 1.71
CA ARG A 99 -2.91 -6.19 1.23
C ARG A 99 -2.87 -7.65 1.66
N THR A 100 -3.91 -8.08 2.35
CA THR A 100 -4.01 -9.43 2.93
C THR A 100 -5.37 -10.01 2.61
N SER A 101 -5.49 -11.34 2.67
CA SER A 101 -6.78 -12.02 2.56
C SER A 101 -7.60 -11.77 3.84
N ASN A 102 -8.93 -11.83 3.75
CA ASN A 102 -9.82 -11.68 4.91
C ASN A 102 -9.86 -12.96 5.77
N SER A 103 -8.77 -13.72 5.80
CA SER A 103 -8.64 -14.98 6.50
C SER A 103 -8.15 -14.75 7.93
N GLU A 104 -8.32 -15.75 8.80
CA GLU A 104 -7.73 -15.70 10.13
C GLU A 104 -6.19 -15.68 10.08
N SER A 105 -5.57 -16.05 8.96
CA SER A 105 -4.13 -15.99 8.75
C SER A 105 -3.63 -14.59 8.35
N ALA A 106 -4.52 -13.59 8.32
CA ALA A 106 -4.12 -12.21 8.13
C ALA A 106 -3.13 -11.76 9.23
N PRO A 107 -2.17 -10.89 8.89
CA PRO A 107 -1.19 -10.41 9.83
C PRO A 107 -1.80 -9.44 10.85
N LYS A 108 -1.53 -9.73 12.13
CA LYS A 108 -1.97 -8.92 13.27
C LYS A 108 -1.02 -7.78 13.60
N THR A 109 0.26 -7.96 13.31
CA THR A 109 1.29 -7.03 13.74
C THR A 109 2.34 -6.88 12.65
N LEU A 110 2.59 -5.63 12.28
CA LEU A 110 3.69 -5.25 11.41
C LEU A 110 4.70 -4.44 12.23
N LYS A 111 5.95 -4.89 12.25
CA LYS A 111 7.07 -4.13 12.82
C LYS A 111 8.01 -3.76 11.67
N TYR A 112 8.49 -2.52 11.67
CA TYR A 112 9.45 -2.05 10.70
C TYR A 112 10.65 -1.41 11.40
N SER A 113 11.83 -1.52 10.79
CA SER A 113 13.05 -0.84 11.23
C SER A 113 13.53 0.14 10.16
N SER A 114 14.44 1.05 10.54
CA SER A 114 15.00 2.08 9.64
C SER A 114 15.81 1.52 8.47
N THR A 115 16.33 0.29 8.59
CA THR A 115 16.97 -0.48 7.52
C THR A 115 15.98 -1.55 7.10
N VAL A 116 15.02 -1.17 6.25
CA VAL A 116 13.66 -1.76 6.14
C VAL A 116 13.64 -3.29 6.15
N MET A 117 13.46 -3.78 7.36
CA MET A 117 13.10 -5.14 7.71
C MET A 117 11.65 -5.09 8.17
N ILE A 118 10.76 -5.69 7.40
CA ILE A 118 9.34 -5.80 7.71
C ILE A 118 9.13 -7.17 8.35
N LEU A 119 8.81 -7.17 9.63
CA LEU A 119 8.36 -8.37 10.33
C LEU A 119 6.84 -8.38 10.33
N ILE A 120 6.27 -9.40 9.68
CA ILE A 120 4.83 -9.60 9.53
C ILE A 120 4.47 -10.80 10.41
N SER A 121 3.70 -10.57 11.47
CA SER A 121 3.20 -11.65 12.33
C SER A 121 1.79 -12.04 11.93
N VAL A 122 1.60 -13.29 11.51
CA VAL A 122 0.32 -13.90 11.13
C VAL A 122 -0.30 -14.63 12.32
N SER A 123 -1.62 -14.60 12.42
CA SER A 123 -2.33 -15.09 13.62
C SER A 123 -2.35 -16.60 13.80
N ARG A 124 -2.05 -17.34 12.74
CA ARG A 124 -2.04 -18.81 12.69
C ARG A 124 -1.09 -19.27 11.58
N PRO A 125 -0.32 -20.35 11.77
CA PRO A 125 0.44 -20.95 10.68
C PRO A 125 -0.54 -21.58 9.69
N ILE A 126 -0.38 -21.25 8.41
CA ILE A 126 -1.04 -22.01 7.33
C ILE A 126 -0.25 -23.31 7.22
N CYS A 127 -0.56 -24.25 8.11
CA CYS A 127 -0.06 -25.61 8.00
C CYS A 127 -0.78 -26.23 6.78
N SER A 128 -0.23 -26.00 5.59
CA SER A 128 -0.57 -26.80 4.42
C SER A 128 -0.25 -28.25 4.77
N PRO A 129 -1.21 -29.20 4.68
CA PRO A 129 -0.91 -30.59 4.98
C PRO A 129 0.17 -31.04 3.99
N ARG A 130 1.35 -31.38 4.53
CA ARG A 130 2.45 -32.03 3.80
C ARG A 130 1.86 -33.00 2.79
N ARG A 131 2.04 -32.70 1.51
CA ARG A 131 1.74 -33.62 0.41
C ARG A 131 2.77 -34.75 0.53
N ASN A 132 2.39 -35.79 1.26
CA ASN A 132 3.14 -37.03 1.37
C ASN A 132 3.16 -37.66 -0.03
N SER A 133 4.21 -37.42 -0.81
CA SER A 133 4.47 -38.18 -2.03
C SER A 133 5.24 -39.44 -1.63
N SER A 134 4.64 -40.58 -1.97
CA SER A 134 5.14 -41.94 -1.78
C SER A 134 6.33 -42.24 -2.68
#